data_AF-A0A933X877-F1
#
_entry.id   AF-A0A933X877-F1
#
_cell.length_a   1.000
_cell.length_b   1.000
_cell.length_c   1.000
_cell.angle_alpha   90.00
_cell.angle_beta   90.00
_cell.angle_gamma   90.00
#
_symmetry.space_group_name_H-M   'P 1'
#
loop_
_entity.id
_entity.type
_entity.pdbx_description
1 polymer ?
#
loop_
_entity_poly.entity_id
_entity_poly.type
_entity_poly.pdbx_seq_one_letter_code
_entity_poly.pdbx_strand_id
1 'polypeptide(L)' 'MPEGYCVKCKAKKDIADGVEEVMKNGRRAIKGKCPVCGTVMFKILGGKAVAPAPSAPSPASPGNAPSQ' A
#
# COMPACT_ATOMS: atom_id res chain seq x y z
N MET A 1 -5.98 -4.86 2.98
CA MET A 1 -4.71 -4.09 2.91
C MET A 1 -3.59 -5.07 2.56
N PRO A 2 -2.58 -4.67 1.78
CA PRO A 2 -1.51 -5.59 1.40
C PRO A 2 -0.64 -5.95 2.62
N GLU A 3 -0.69 -7.23 3.03
CA GLU A 3 0.11 -7.72 4.17
C GLU A 3 1.52 -8.13 3.73
N GLY A 4 2.53 -7.53 4.34
CA GLY A 4 3.95 -7.81 4.15
C GLY A 4 4.60 -8.46 5.38
N TYR A 5 5.68 -9.20 5.17
CA TYR A 5 6.49 -9.70 6.28
C TYR A 5 7.58 -8.68 6.62
N CYS A 6 7.60 -8.23 7.88
CA CYS A 6 8.65 -7.37 8.36
C CYS A 6 9.83 -8.19 8.87
N VAL A 7 11.00 -8.08 8.25
CA VAL A 7 12.21 -8.73 8.77
C VAL A 7 12.67 -8.11 10.09
N LYS A 8 12.42 -6.81 10.31
CA LYS A 8 12.74 -6.09 11.55
C LYS A 8 11.85 -6.54 12.72
N CYS A 9 10.52 -6.60 12.50
CA CYS A 9 9.56 -7.04 13.51
C CYS A 9 9.37 -8.56 13.56
N LYS A 10 9.93 -9.31 12.61
CA LYS A 10 9.75 -10.75 12.40
C LYS A 10 8.29 -11.22 12.38
N ALA A 11 7.38 -10.34 11.94
CA ALA A 11 5.95 -10.56 11.97
C ALA A 11 5.30 -10.12 10.64
N LYS A 12 4.14 -10.68 10.34
CA LYS A 12 3.27 -10.20 9.26
C LYS A 12 2.57 -8.92 9.72
N LYS A 13 2.60 -7.89 8.88
CA LYS A 13 2.03 -6.57 9.14
C LYS A 13 1.48 -5.99 7.85
N ASP A 14 0.51 -5.10 7.96
CA ASP A 14 0.07 -4.28 6.83
C ASP A 14 1.20 -3.41 6.31
N ILE A 15 1.25 -3.25 4.99
CA ILE A 15 2.17 -2.35 4.32
C ILE A 15 1.53 -0.96 4.32
N ALA A 16 2.14 -0.04 5.05
CA ALA A 16 1.82 1.39 5.00
C ALA A 16 2.41 2.02 3.73
N ASP A 17 1.73 3.03 3.18
CA ASP A 17 2.15 3.72 1.95
C ASP A 17 2.44 2.74 0.79
N GLY A 18 1.64 1.67 0.68
CA GLY A 18 1.78 0.64 -0.34
C GLY A 18 1.45 1.19 -1.73
N VAL A 19 2.48 1.43 -2.53
CA VAL A 19 2.39 1.84 -3.93
C VAL A 19 2.61 0.62 -4.83
N GLU A 20 1.65 0.35 -5.71
CA GLU A 20 1.76 -0.72 -6.69
C GLU A 20 2.64 -0.26 -7.88
N GLU A 21 3.75 -0.97 -8.11
CA GLU A 21 4.70 -0.72 -9.19
C GLU A 21 4.88 -1.98 -10.03
N VAL A 22 4.89 -1.81 -11.34
CA VAL A 22 5.19 -2.90 -12.29
C VAL A 22 6.69 -2.93 -12.52
N MET A 23 7.35 -4.02 -12.12
CA MET A 23 8.76 -4.22 -12.41
C MET A 23 8.98 -4.37 -13.92
N LYS A 24 10.21 -4.07 -14.37
CA LYS A 24 10.66 -4.22 -15.76
C LYS A 24 10.42 -5.61 -16.36
N ASN A 25 10.28 -6.63 -15.50
CA ASN A 25 10.00 -8.02 -15.86
C ASN A 25 8.49 -8.34 -16.00
N GLY A 26 7.62 -7.32 -16.02
CA GLY A 26 6.17 -7.48 -16.16
C GLY A 26 5.45 -8.02 -14.91
N ARG A 27 6.15 -8.17 -13.79
CA ARG A 27 5.59 -8.62 -12.51
C ARG A 27 5.17 -7.43 -11.66
N ARG A 28 4.06 -7.56 -10.96
CA ARG A 28 3.53 -6.54 -10.05
C ARG A 28 4.16 -6.69 -8.67
N ALA A 29 4.54 -5.57 -8.09
CA ALA A 29 4.98 -5.50 -6.72
C ALA A 29 4.34 -4.31 -6.03
N ILE A 30 4.04 -4.44 -4.74
CA ILE A 30 3.68 -3.33 -3.89
C ILE A 30 4.93 -2.95 -3.11
N LYS A 31 5.37 -1.70 -3.26
CA LYS A 31 6.42 -1.08 -2.46
C LYS A 31 5.77 -0.24 -1.39
N GLY A 32 6.09 -0.49 -0.13
CA GLY A 32 5.65 0.38 0.96
C GLY A 32 6.55 0.25 2.17
N LYS A 33 6.03 0.55 3.35
CA LYS A 33 6.79 0.63 4.60
C LYS A 33 6.08 -0.09 5.73
N CYS A 34 6.86 -0.54 6.71
CA CYS A 34 6.31 -1.04 7.96
C CYS A 34 5.68 0.10 8.76
N PRO A 35 4.40 0.01 9.18
CA PRO A 35 3.79 1.01 10.07
C PRO A 35 4.39 1.03 11.48
N VAL A 36 5.11 -0.03 11.87
CA VAL A 36 5.69 -0.17 13.21
C VAL A 36 7.12 0.37 13.26
N CYS A 37 7.98 -0.06 12.32
CA CYS A 37 9.40 0.27 12.36
C CYS A 37 9.88 1.14 11.18
N GLY A 38 8.98 1.52 10.27
CA GLY A 38 9.31 2.36 9.10
C GLY A 38 10.19 1.68 8.04
N THR A 39 10.57 0.41 8.21
CA THR A 39 11.44 -0.29 7.26
C THR A 39 10.71 -0.51 5.93
N VAL A 40 11.41 -0.26 4.83
CA VAL A 40 10.88 -0.45 3.48
C VAL A 40 10.60 -1.93 3.24
N MET A 41 9.41 -2.22 2.71
CA MET A 41 8.91 -3.56 2.44
C MET A 41 8.44 -3.65 0.99
N PHE A 42 8.60 -4.84 0.41
CA PHE A 42 8.13 -5.15 -0.93
C PHE A 42 7.29 -6.42 -0.90
N LYS A 43 6.13 -6.39 -1.56
CA LYS A 43 5.21 -7.53 -1.70
C LYS A 43 5.02 -7.82 -3.18
N ILE A 44 5.56 -8.93 -3.65
CA ILE A 44 5.38 -9.36 -5.04
C ILE A 44 3.98 -9.96 -5.17
N LEU A 45 3.13 -9.35 -5.99
CA LEU A 45 1.82 -9.89 -6.34
C LEU A 45 2.01 -10.83 -7.54
N GLY A 46 2.21 -12.12 -7.24
CA GLY A 46 2.29 -13.16 -8.26
C GLY A 46 0.90 -13.45 -8.83
N GLY A 47 0.57 -12.86 -9.97
CA GLY A 47 -0.70 -13.07 -10.65
C GLY A 47 -0.80 -12.24 -11.93
N LYS A 48 -1.40 -12.83 -12.97
CA LYS A 48 -1.60 -12.24 -14.30
C LYS A 48 -2.17 -10.81 -14.16
N ALA A 49 -1.53 -9.87 -14.82
CA ALA A 49 -1.73 -8.43 -14.65
C ALA A 49 -3.21 -7.99 -14.68
N VAL A 50 -3.73 -7.43 -13.56
CA VAL A 50 -4.97 -6.63 -13.53
C VAL A 50 -4.69 -5.30 -12.87
N ALA A 51 -4.73 -4.21 -13.66
CA ALA A 51 -4.27 -2.81 -13.40
C ALA A 51 -4.38 -2.30 -11.93
N PRO A 52 -3.46 -1.43 -11.49
CA PRO A 52 -3.47 -0.95 -10.11
C PRO A 52 -4.75 -0.15 -9.84
N ALA A 53 -5.56 -0.58 -8.88
CA ALA A 53 -6.56 0.28 -8.28
C ALA A 53 -5.81 1.32 -7.44
N PRO A 54 -5.91 2.62 -7.75
CA PRO A 54 -5.29 3.65 -6.93
C PRO A 54 -5.90 3.59 -5.53
N SER A 55 -5.05 3.46 -4.52
CA SER A 55 -5.37 3.64 -3.12
C SER A 55 -5.85 5.08 -2.88
N ALA A 56 -7.11 5.35 -3.17
CA ALA A 56 -7.84 6.46 -2.59
C ALA A 56 -8.58 5.92 -1.36
N PRO A 57 -8.15 6.23 -0.12
CA PRO A 57 -9.11 6.35 0.95
C PRO A 57 -9.89 7.64 0.69
N SER A 58 -10.97 7.56 -0.08
CA SER A 58 -12.07 8.53 0.03
C SER A 58 -13.30 7.71 0.39
N PRO A 59 -13.95 8.00 1.52
CA PRO A 59 -14.70 9.25 1.59
C PRO A 59 -14.60 9.94 2.95
N ALA A 60 -14.08 11.17 2.98
CA ALA A 60 -14.49 12.16 3.97
C ALA A 60 -15.32 13.23 3.25
N SER A 61 -16.62 12.98 3.18
CA SER A 61 -17.65 13.98 2.87
C SER A 61 -18.82 13.70 3.83
N PRO A 62 -19.67 14.67 4.23
CA PRO A 62 -19.71 16.10 3.90
C PRO A 62 -19.92 17.04 5.13
N GLY A 63 -19.71 18.35 4.94
CA GLY A 63 -20.46 19.41 5.67
C GLY A 63 -19.86 19.95 6.97
N ASN A 64 -19.43 21.22 6.96
CA ASN A 64 -20.23 22.28 7.57
C ASN A 64 -19.74 23.67 7.11
N ALA A 65 -20.68 24.50 6.64
CA ALA A 65 -20.48 25.94 6.47
C ALA A 65 -20.34 26.61 7.84
N PRO A 66 -19.69 27.78 7.93
CA PRO A 66 -20.51 28.99 8.05
C PRO A 66 -20.00 30.16 7.20
N SER A 67 -20.95 30.88 6.59
CA SER A 67 -20.80 32.28 6.17
C SER A 67 -20.25 33.11 7.32
N GLN A 68 -19.27 33.97 7.04
CA GLN A 68 -19.30 35.40 7.40
C GLN A 68 -18.51 36.20 6.37
#